data_AF-A0A4Q3ACG7-F1
#
_entry.id   AF-A0A4Q3ACG7-F1
#
_cell.length_a   1.000
_cell.length_b   1.000
_cell.length_c   1.000
_cell.angle_alpha   90.00
_cell.angle_beta   90.00
_cell.angle_gamma   90.00
#
_symmetry.space_group_name_H-M   'P 1'
#
loop_
_entity.id
_entity.type
_entity.pdbx_description
1 polymer ?
#
loop_
_entity_poly.entity_id
_entity_poly.type
_entity_poly.pdbx_seq_one_letter_code
_entity_poly.pdbx_strand_id
1 'polypeptide(L)' 'AAVWLNVLPEAQWGYTQSVRIIRELMNERMYGLTLSGLDDAMRELSRKR' A
#
# COMPACT_ATOMS: atom_id res chain seq x y z
N ALA A 1 -13.46 -3.99 2.01
CA ALA A 1 -12.01 -4.08 1.73
C ALA A 1 -11.31 -2.80 2.17
N ALA A 2 -10.02 -2.84 2.50
CA ALA A 2 -9.23 -1.66 2.88
C ALA A 2 -7.83 -1.74 2.28
N VAL A 3 -7.24 -0.60 1.89
CA VAL A 3 -5.89 -0.47 1.31
C VAL A 3 -5.21 0.75 1.92
N TRP A 4 -3.89 0.78 1.92
CA TRP A 4 -3.11 1.90 2.45
C TRP A 4 -2.35 2.59 1.32
N LEU A 5 -2.45 3.92 1.26
CA LEU A 5 -1.70 4.73 0.30
C LEU A 5 -0.50 5.37 1.00
N ASN A 6 0.69 5.16 0.44
CA ASN A 6 1.94 5.69 1.00
C ASN A 6 2.51 6.81 0.14
N VAL A 7 2.79 7.96 0.78
CA VAL A 7 3.47 9.12 0.17
C VAL A 7 4.97 8.87 -0.05
N LEU A 8 5.56 7.92 0.68
CA LEU A 8 6.98 7.58 0.55
C LEU A 8 7.21 6.73 -0.70
N PRO A 9 8.32 6.95 -1.45
CA PRO A 9 8.73 6.05 -2.52
C PRO A 9 8.87 4.62 -2.03
N GLU A 10 8.44 3.63 -2.82
CA GLU A 10 8.46 2.21 -2.44
C GLU A 10 9.84 1.70 -2.01
N ALA A 11 10.89 2.18 -2.70
CA ALA A 11 12.28 1.89 -2.34
C ALA A 11 12.64 2.26 -0.90
N GLN A 12 11.91 3.20 -0.28
CA GLN A 12 12.13 3.66 1.08
C GLN A 12 11.28 2.94 2.14
N TRP A 13 10.34 2.07 1.75
CA TRP A 13 9.42 1.45 2.71
C TRP A 13 10.13 0.55 3.73
N GLY A 14 11.33 0.05 3.41
CA GLY A 14 12.16 -0.72 4.34
C GLY A 14 12.93 0.12 5.37
N TYR A 15 13.04 1.44 5.18
CA TYR A 15 13.92 2.29 5.98
C TYR A 15 13.33 2.61 7.36
N THR A 16 12.01 2.73 7.47
CA THR A 16 11.35 3.08 8.73
C THR A 16 10.61 1.87 9.32
N GLN A 17 10.79 1.65 10.62
CA GLN A 17 10.17 0.52 11.32
C GLN A 17 8.64 0.59 11.30
N SER A 18 8.07 1.79 11.43
CA SER A 18 6.62 1.99 11.38
C SER A 18 6.02 1.55 10.05
N VAL A 19 6.68 1.83 8.93
CA VAL A 19 6.19 1.41 7.60
C VAL A 19 6.18 -0.11 7.49
N ARG A 20 7.19 -0.82 8.03
CA ARG A 20 7.19 -2.29 8.09
C ARG A 20 6.00 -2.83 8.90
N ILE A 21 5.75 -2.28 10.07
CA ILE A 21 4.62 -2.70 10.93
C ILE A 21 3.28 -2.49 10.20
N ILE A 22 3.08 -1.32 9.59
CA ILE A 22 1.85 -1.06 8.82
C ILE A 22 1.71 -2.00 7.64
N ARG A 23 2.81 -2.34 6.95
CA ARG A 23 2.81 -3.28 5.81
C ARG A 23 2.31 -4.67 6.21
N GLU A 24 2.80 -5.18 7.33
CA GLU A 24 2.34 -6.44 7.91
C GLU A 24 0.85 -6.37 8.30
N LEU A 25 0.43 -5.31 9.01
CA LEU A 25 -0.98 -5.11 9.39
C LEU A 25 -1.91 -5.00 8.18
N MET A 26 -1.43 -4.42 7.09
CA MET A 26 -2.19 -4.28 5.85
C MET A 26 -2.15 -5.53 4.97
N ASN A 27 -1.41 -6.58 5.36
CA ASN A 27 -1.18 -7.80 4.57
C ASN A 27 -0.65 -7.47 3.16
N GLU A 28 0.42 -6.68 3.08
CA GLU A 28 1.05 -6.27 1.81
C GLU A 28 0.17 -5.40 0.90
N ARG A 29 -0.99 -4.92 1.36
CA ARG A 29 -1.91 -4.06 0.58
C ARG A 29 -1.60 -2.57 0.78
N MET A 30 -0.33 -2.24 0.59
CA MET A 30 0.19 -0.87 0.56
C MET A 30 0.54 -0.51 -0.88
N TYR A 31 0.13 0.69 -1.31
CA TYR A 31 0.35 1.17 -2.68
C TYR A 31 0.97 2.57 -2.64
N GLY A 32 1.87 2.87 -3.57
CA GLY A 32 2.43 4.21 -3.72
C GLY A 32 1.41 5.23 -4.20
N LEU A 33 1.65 6.52 -3.94
CA LEU A 33 0.91 7.63 -4.53
C LEU A 33 1.35 7.92 -5.98
N THR A 34 1.16 6.95 -6.84
CA THR A 34 1.33 7.06 -8.30
C THR A 34 0.03 6.67 -8.99
N LEU A 35 -0.14 7.05 -10.27
CA LEU A 35 -1.34 6.68 -11.02
C LEU A 35 -1.50 5.15 -11.10
N SER A 36 -0.40 4.41 -11.27
CA SER A 36 -0.40 2.94 -11.25
C SER A 36 -0.75 2.40 -9.88
N GLY A 37 -0.18 2.94 -8.80
CA GLY A 37 -0.48 2.52 -7.44
C GLY A 37 -1.96 2.75 -7.07
N LEU A 38 -2.57 3.83 -7.54
CA LEU A 38 -3.99 4.09 -7.38
C LEU A 38 -4.86 3.09 -8.17
N ASP A 39 -4.48 2.74 -9.40
CA ASP A 39 -5.18 1.72 -10.19
C ASP A 39 -5.16 0.35 -9.48
N ASP A 40 -3.98 -0.07 -9.01
CA ASP A 40 -3.80 -1.32 -8.28
C ASP A 40 -4.58 -1.35 -6.96
N ALA A 41 -4.58 -0.24 -6.23
CA ALA A 41 -5.36 -0.08 -5.00
C ALA A 41 -6.87 -0.25 -5.27
N MET A 42 -7.40 0.37 -6.34
CA MET A 42 -8.80 0.24 -6.74
C MET A 42 -9.15 -1.18 -7.16
N ARG A 43 -8.26 -1.86 -7.90
CA ARG A 43 -8.45 -3.27 -8.29
C ARG A 43 -8.54 -4.18 -7.06
N GLU A 44 -7.65 -4.02 -6.08
CA GLU A 44 -7.69 -4.80 -4.84
C GLU A 44 -8.98 -4.58 -4.05
N LEU A 45 -9.46 -3.33 -3.98
CA LEU A 45 -10.74 -3.02 -3.34
C LEU A 45 -11.92 -3.67 -4.06
N SER A 46 -11.88 -3.74 -5.40
CA SER A 46 -12.94 -4.33 -6.23
C SER A 46 -12.97 -5.87 -6.18
N ARG A 47 -11.80 -6.52 -6.01
CA ARG A 47 -11.68 -7.99 -5.92
C ARG A 47 -12.36 -8.60 -4.70
N LYS A 48 -12.49 -7.85 -3.61
CA LYS A 48 -13.07 -8.31 -2.34
C LYS A 48 -14.51 -7.82 -2.11
N ARG A 49 -15.33 -7.86 -3.16
CA ARG A 49 -16.76 -7.60 -3.06
C ARG A 49 -17.50 -8.79 -2.45
#